data_AF-A0A5E4L235-F1
#
_entry.id   AF-A0A5E4L235-F1
#
_cell.length_a   1.000
_cell.length_b   1.000
_cell.length_c   1.000
_cell.angle_alpha   90.00
_cell.angle_beta   90.00
_cell.angle_gamma   90.00
#
_symmetry.space_group_name_H-M   'P 1'
#
loop_
_entity.id
_entity.type
_entity.pdbx_description
1 polymer ?
#
loop_
_entity_poly.entity_id
_entity_poly.type
_entity_poly.pdbx_seq_one_letter_code
_entity_poly.pdbx_strand_id
1 'polypeptide(L)'
;MKLWAALYAMTWIVFIEFLLAMTPGGSPVLIYLHVILGVAIMGLAFYNFSGIRKTRVPGRVKRIAQASFNLSMVAVILGALIFFNIGKARSVPPVNVSVYGLILFFHVVAAFAIITQAAAIAIAYDMWEDREFLEETEPGIVPPMPVPQKGDR
;
A
#
# COMPACT_ATOMS: atom_id res chain seq x y z
N MET A 1 4.74 -3.85 19.01
CA MET A 1 3.28 -4.04 18.81
C MET A 1 3.05 -5.51 18.46
N LYS A 2 1.90 -6.11 18.83
CA LYS A 2 1.53 -7.43 18.29
C LYS A 2 1.27 -7.30 16.78
N LEU A 3 1.58 -8.32 15.98
CA LEU A 3 1.49 -8.24 14.53
C LEU A 3 0.06 -7.92 14.05
N TRP A 4 -0.95 -8.64 14.53
CA TRP A 4 -2.37 -8.38 14.20
C TRP A 4 -2.76 -6.92 14.44
N ALA A 5 -2.33 -6.34 15.57
CA ALA A 5 -2.65 -4.96 15.92
C ALA A 5 -2.00 -3.97 14.95
N ALA A 6 -0.78 -4.24 14.48
CA ALA A 6 -0.09 -3.41 13.49
C ALA A 6 -0.73 -3.52 12.09
N LEU A 7 -1.28 -4.69 11.73
CA LEU A 7 -2.02 -4.88 10.48
C LEU A 7 -3.32 -4.06 10.46
N TYR A 8 -4.11 -4.11 11.54
CA TYR A 8 -5.32 -3.29 11.66
C TYR A 8 -4.98 -1.79 11.81
N ALA A 9 -3.93 -1.44 12.56
CA ALA A 9 -3.48 -0.05 12.68
C ALA A 9 -3.14 0.57 11.32
N MET A 10 -2.52 -0.19 10.41
CA MET A 10 -2.23 0.29 9.06
C MET A 10 -3.49 0.68 8.30
N THR A 11 -4.56 -0.10 8.41
CA THR A 11 -5.84 0.22 7.78
C THR A 11 -6.39 1.56 8.28
N TRP A 12 -6.40 1.76 9.59
CA TRP A 12 -6.89 3.00 10.21
C TRP A 12 -6.01 4.22 9.90
N ILE A 13 -4.69 4.07 9.94
CA ILE A 13 -3.76 5.17 9.64
C ILE A 13 -3.92 5.60 8.18
N VAL A 14 -4.01 4.66 7.23
CA VAL A 14 -4.23 4.99 5.81
C VAL A 14 -5.61 5.62 5.61
N PHE A 15 -6.65 5.19 6.34
CA PHE A 15 -7.95 5.84 6.31
C PHE A 15 -7.91 7.29 6.79
N ILE A 16 -7.25 7.55 7.93
CA ILE A 16 -7.06 8.91 8.45
C ILE A 16 -6.29 9.77 7.45
N GLU A 17 -5.27 9.19 6.81
CA GLU A 17 -4.49 9.86 5.78
C GLU A 17 -5.33 10.29 4.57
N PHE A 18 -6.27 9.44 4.15
CA PHE A 18 -7.26 9.79 3.13
C PHE A 18 -8.13 10.98 3.54
N LEU A 19 -8.65 10.97 4.77
CA LEU A 19 -9.46 12.08 5.28
C LEU A 19 -8.67 13.38 5.34
N LEU A 20 -7.39 13.30 5.75
CA LEU A 20 -6.48 14.44 5.76
C LEU A 20 -6.30 15.02 4.35
N ALA A 21 -6.02 14.17 3.37
CA ALA A 21 -5.83 14.59 1.97
C ALA A 21 -7.10 15.16 1.31
N MET A 22 -8.28 14.73 1.76
CA MET A 22 -9.58 15.21 1.26
C MET A 22 -10.05 16.53 1.87
N THR A 23 -9.32 17.08 2.85
CA THR A 23 -9.70 18.34 3.51
C THR A 23 -9.50 19.54 2.56
N PRO A 24 -10.58 20.25 2.15
CA PRO A 24 -10.47 21.39 1.24
C PRO A 24 -9.71 22.57 1.86
N GLY A 25 -9.00 23.35 1.05
CA GLY A 25 -8.33 24.58 1.51
C GLY A 25 -7.12 24.34 2.43
N GLY A 26 -6.46 23.18 2.29
CA GLY A 26 -5.45 22.70 3.23
C GLY A 26 -4.33 23.72 3.53
N SER A 27 -4.20 24.05 4.81
CA SER A 27 -3.05 24.78 5.36
C SER A 27 -1.74 24.07 5.01
N PRO A 28 -0.60 24.78 4.83
CA PRO A 28 0.71 24.17 4.65
C PRO A 28 1.02 23.09 5.71
N VAL A 29 0.51 23.27 6.94
CA VAL A 29 0.66 22.29 8.03
C VAL A 29 0.06 20.93 7.67
N LEU A 30 -1.12 20.89 7.03
CA LEU A 30 -1.77 19.64 6.64
C LEU A 30 -0.98 18.93 5.53
N ILE A 31 -0.34 19.69 4.64
CA ILE A 31 0.53 19.13 3.59
C ILE A 31 1.74 18.44 4.22
N TYR A 32 2.42 19.10 5.16
CA TYR A 32 3.56 18.48 5.85
C TYR A 32 3.15 17.27 6.67
N LEU A 33 1.98 17.31 7.32
CA LEU A 33 1.44 16.18 8.06
C LEU A 33 1.17 14.98 7.14
N HIS A 34 0.57 15.22 5.97
CA HIS A 34 0.34 14.21 4.94
C HIS A 34 1.67 13.60 4.45
N VAL A 35 2.69 14.42 4.20
CA VAL A 35 4.01 13.90 3.82
C VAL A 35 4.61 13.00 4.90
N ILE A 36 4.55 13.42 6.16
CA ILE A 36 5.09 12.65 7.30
C ILE A 36 4.33 11.34 7.47
N LEU A 37 2.99 11.37 7.40
CA LEU A 37 2.16 10.18 7.52
C LEU A 37 2.36 9.21 6.35
N GLY A 38 2.51 9.70 5.11
CA GLY A 38 2.86 8.87 3.96
C GLY A 38 4.17 8.09 4.15
N VAL A 39 5.21 8.72 4.71
CA VAL A 39 6.47 8.04 5.05
C VAL A 39 6.27 7.04 6.19
N ALA A 40 5.48 7.39 7.21
CA ALA A 40 5.16 6.49 8.32
C ALA A 40 4.39 5.24 7.85
N ILE A 41 3.45 5.40 6.91
CA ILE A 41 2.71 4.29 6.27
C ILE A 41 3.66 3.34 5.55
N MET A 42 4.65 3.86 4.80
CA MET A 42 5.66 3.03 4.15
C MET A 42 6.49 2.24 5.18
N GLY A 43 6.89 2.87 6.29
CA GLY A 43 7.58 2.21 7.39
C GLY A 43 6.74 1.10 8.04
N LEU A 44 5.44 1.37 8.25
CA LEU A 44 4.50 0.39 8.79
C LEU A 44 4.23 -0.76 7.81
N ALA A 45 4.14 -0.48 6.51
CA ALA A 45 4.02 -1.50 5.47
C ALA A 45 5.23 -2.44 5.46
N PHE A 46 6.45 -1.89 5.59
CA PHE A 46 7.66 -2.69 5.74
C PHE A 46 7.65 -3.55 7.02
N TYR A 47 7.24 -2.95 8.15
CA TYR A 47 7.12 -3.67 9.42
C TYR A 47 6.13 -4.84 9.31
N ASN A 48 4.96 -4.59 8.74
CA ASN A 48 3.90 -5.58 8.55
C ASN A 48 4.34 -6.70 7.60
N PHE A 49 4.95 -6.36 6.45
CA PHE A 49 5.53 -7.35 5.54
C PHE A 49 6.60 -8.19 6.22
N SER A 50 7.53 -7.56 6.94
CA SER A 50 8.59 -8.25 7.67
C SER A 50 8.07 -9.17 8.76
N GLY A 51 6.99 -8.77 9.45
CA GLY A 51 6.30 -9.59 10.43
C GLY A 51 5.62 -10.80 9.78
N ILE A 52 4.76 -10.55 8.80
CA ILE A 52 4.03 -11.59 8.04
C ILE A 52 4.97 -12.62 7.44
N ARG A 53 6.08 -12.17 6.83
CA ARG A 53 7.07 -13.04 6.22
C ARG A 53 7.64 -14.06 7.21
N LYS A 54 7.76 -13.72 8.49
CA LYS A 54 8.29 -14.61 9.55
C LYS A 54 7.26 -15.62 10.08
N THR A 55 6.00 -15.54 9.64
CA THR A 55 4.94 -16.46 10.06
C THR A 55 4.74 -17.61 9.06
N ARG A 56 3.83 -18.53 9.39
CA ARG A 56 3.42 -19.65 8.52
C ARG A 56 2.18 -19.34 7.67
N VAL A 57 1.67 -18.10 7.69
CA VAL A 57 0.49 -17.65 6.94
C VAL A 57 0.57 -18.03 5.44
N PRO A 58 -0.57 -18.30 4.77
CA PRO A 58 -0.61 -18.63 3.36
C PRO A 58 0.26 -17.71 2.48
N GLY A 59 0.93 -18.30 1.51
CA GLY A 59 1.85 -17.59 0.61
C GLY A 59 1.21 -16.43 -0.15
N ARG A 60 -0.10 -16.51 -0.43
CA ARG A 60 -0.86 -15.41 -1.05
C ARG A 60 -0.85 -14.16 -0.16
N VAL A 61 -1.04 -14.30 1.16
CA VAL A 61 -1.01 -13.18 2.11
C VAL A 61 0.37 -12.54 2.12
N LYS A 62 1.44 -13.35 2.12
CA LYS A 62 2.83 -12.86 2.03
C LYS A 62 3.08 -12.06 0.76
N ARG A 63 2.58 -12.53 -0.39
CA ARG A 63 2.67 -11.82 -1.68
C ARG A 63 1.92 -10.48 -1.66
N ILE A 64 0.70 -10.45 -1.11
CA ILE A 64 -0.08 -9.21 -1.01
C ILE A 64 0.61 -8.23 -0.06
N ALA A 65 1.16 -8.69 1.06
CA ALA A 65 1.96 -7.85 1.96
C ALA A 65 3.21 -7.28 1.28
N GLN A 66 3.91 -8.07 0.47
CA GLN A 66 5.04 -7.59 -0.33
C GLN A 66 4.60 -6.56 -1.37
N ALA A 67 3.50 -6.82 -2.08
CA ALA A 67 2.94 -5.91 -3.07
C ALA A 67 2.51 -4.59 -2.44
N SER A 68 1.88 -4.63 -1.26
CA SER A 68 1.47 -3.45 -0.50
C SER A 68 2.67 -2.62 -0.05
N PHE A 69 3.74 -3.26 0.42
CA PHE A 69 5.00 -2.56 0.71
C PHE A 69 5.59 -1.89 -0.54
N ASN A 70 5.74 -2.61 -1.65
CA ASN A 70 6.26 -2.04 -2.90
C ASN A 70 5.39 -0.88 -3.40
N LEU A 71 4.07 -1.01 -3.29
CA LEU A 71 3.11 0.02 -3.68
C LEU A 71 3.21 1.25 -2.78
N SER A 72 3.46 1.07 -1.47
CA SER A 72 3.72 2.19 -0.55
C SER A 72 4.98 2.96 -0.93
N MET A 73 6.05 2.28 -1.38
CA MET A 73 7.25 2.95 -1.89
C MET A 73 6.94 3.78 -3.15
N VAL A 74 6.18 3.20 -4.08
CA VAL A 74 5.73 3.91 -5.30
C VAL A 74 4.89 5.14 -4.91
N ALA A 75 3.95 5.00 -3.97
CA ALA A 75 3.11 6.10 -3.52
C ALA A 75 3.95 7.24 -2.91
N VAL A 76 4.95 6.93 -2.08
CA VAL A 76 5.88 7.93 -1.53
C VAL A 76 6.68 8.64 -2.62
N ILE A 77 7.19 7.91 -3.62
CA ILE A 77 7.90 8.50 -4.76
C ILE A 77 6.99 9.45 -5.54
N LEU A 78 5.77 9.01 -5.88
CA LEU A 78 4.79 9.86 -6.57
C LEU A 78 4.42 11.09 -5.73
N GLY A 79 4.24 10.91 -4.42
CA GLY A 79 3.96 12.00 -3.48
C GLY A 79 5.08 13.04 -3.42
N ALA A 80 6.35 12.60 -3.42
CA ALA A 80 7.50 13.50 -3.50
C ALA A 80 7.50 14.31 -4.81
N LEU A 81 7.22 13.68 -5.95
CA LEU A 81 7.13 14.38 -7.23
C LEU A 81 6.01 15.43 -7.22
N ILE A 82 4.86 15.12 -6.61
CA ILE A 82 3.73 16.06 -6.42
C ILE A 82 4.14 17.22 -5.53
N PHE A 83 4.80 16.95 -4.40
CA PHE A 83 5.24 17.96 -3.43
C PHE A 83 6.18 18.99 -4.06
N PHE A 84 7.11 18.55 -4.93
CA PHE A 84 8.01 19.42 -5.68
C PHE A 84 7.41 19.99 -6.97
N ASN A 85 6.11 19.82 -7.21
CA ASN A 85 5.40 20.34 -8.38
C ASN A 85 5.97 19.85 -9.74
N ILE A 86 6.57 18.65 -9.77
CA ILE A 86 7.20 18.11 -10.97
C ILE A 86 6.14 17.85 -12.05
N GLY A 87 6.44 18.28 -13.28
CA GLY A 87 5.58 18.02 -14.44
C GLY A 87 4.40 18.97 -14.60
N LYS A 88 4.26 20.03 -13.78
CA LYS A 88 3.17 21.01 -13.94
C LYS A 88 3.20 21.75 -15.29
N ALA A 89 4.38 22.08 -15.79
CA ALA A 89 4.56 22.81 -17.04
C ALA A 89 4.60 21.93 -18.31
N ARG A 90 4.53 20.59 -18.16
CA ARG A 90 4.61 19.64 -19.28
C ARG A 90 3.26 18.96 -19.47
N SER A 91 2.63 19.13 -20.62
CA SER A 91 1.45 18.38 -21.03
C SER A 91 1.83 17.14 -21.83
N VAL A 92 1.00 16.10 -21.75
CA VAL A 92 1.07 14.94 -22.62
C VAL A 92 0.20 15.24 -23.85
N PRO A 93 0.80 15.51 -25.03
CA PRO A 93 0.07 16.03 -26.19
C PRO A 93 -1.18 15.23 -26.61
N PRO A 94 -1.18 13.88 -26.62
CA PRO A 94 -2.33 13.13 -27.13
C PRO A 94 -3.58 13.14 -26.22
N VAL A 95 -3.45 13.49 -24.94
CA VAL A 95 -4.57 13.46 -23.96
C VAL A 95 -4.82 14.82 -23.30
N ASN A 96 -3.98 15.81 -23.57
CA ASN A 96 -4.05 17.16 -23.00
C ASN A 96 -4.14 17.20 -21.45
N VAL A 97 -3.54 16.20 -20.80
CA VAL A 97 -3.38 16.14 -19.33
C VAL A 97 -1.93 16.50 -18.98
N SER A 98 -1.74 17.25 -17.90
CA SER A 98 -0.39 17.54 -17.40
C SER A 98 0.27 16.27 -16.85
N VAL A 99 1.59 16.18 -16.96
CA VAL A 99 2.36 15.09 -16.32
C VAL A 99 2.10 15.08 -14.82
N TYR A 100 1.97 16.26 -14.20
CA TYR A 100 1.54 16.40 -12.81
C TYR A 100 0.18 15.75 -12.55
N GLY A 101 -0.82 15.97 -13.41
CA GLY A 101 -2.15 15.38 -13.29
C GLY A 101 -2.12 13.85 -13.37
N LEU A 102 -1.27 13.27 -14.22
CA LEU A 102 -1.08 11.82 -14.28
C LEU A 102 -0.42 11.27 -13.02
N ILE A 103 0.62 11.94 -12.51
CA ILE A 103 1.29 11.55 -11.25
C ILE A 103 0.29 11.58 -10.09
N LEU A 104 -0.51 12.66 -9.99
CA LEU A 104 -1.56 12.79 -8.99
C LEU A 104 -2.59 11.66 -9.10
N PHE A 105 -3.07 11.36 -10.31
CA PHE A 105 -4.01 10.25 -10.53
C PHE A 105 -3.44 8.92 -10.02
N PHE A 106 -2.22 8.57 -10.41
CA PHE A 106 -1.60 7.32 -9.97
C PHE A 106 -1.30 7.28 -8.47
N HIS A 107 -0.97 8.42 -7.86
CA HIS A 107 -0.77 8.53 -6.42
C HIS A 107 -2.08 8.20 -5.66
N VAL A 108 -3.21 8.75 -6.11
CA VAL A 108 -4.53 8.48 -5.53
C VAL A 108 -4.94 7.01 -5.74
N VAL A 109 -4.76 6.46 -6.94
CA VAL A 109 -5.04 5.04 -7.22
C VAL A 109 -4.20 4.12 -6.33
N ALA A 110 -2.90 4.44 -6.16
CA ALA A 110 -2.02 3.69 -5.28
C ALA A 110 -2.50 3.73 -3.83
N ALA A 111 -2.93 4.89 -3.33
CA ALA A 111 -3.48 5.01 -1.98
C ALA A 111 -4.71 4.10 -1.77
N PHE A 112 -5.61 4.01 -2.75
CA PHE A 112 -6.80 3.14 -2.65
C PHE A 112 -6.41 1.65 -2.65
N ALA A 113 -5.44 1.29 -3.48
CA ALA A 113 -4.90 -0.06 -3.49
C ALA A 113 -4.17 -0.41 -2.17
N ILE A 114 -3.50 0.55 -1.52
CA ILE A 114 -2.84 0.33 -0.22
C ILE A 114 -3.86 0.06 0.88
N ILE A 115 -4.92 0.86 1.04
CA ILE A 115 -5.92 0.64 2.10
C ILE A 115 -6.68 -0.68 1.93
N THR A 116 -7.05 -1.02 0.69
CA THR A 116 -7.74 -2.28 0.39
C THR A 116 -6.86 -3.49 0.65
N GLN A 117 -5.58 -3.43 0.27
CA GLN A 117 -4.62 -4.49 0.59
C GLN A 117 -4.34 -4.57 2.10
N ALA A 118 -4.21 -3.45 2.81
CA ALA A 118 -4.00 -3.45 4.26
C ALA A 118 -5.14 -4.15 5.00
N ALA A 119 -6.39 -3.84 4.65
CA ALA A 119 -7.56 -4.50 5.21
C ALA A 119 -7.61 -6.00 4.87
N ALA A 120 -7.37 -6.35 3.60
CA ALA A 120 -7.36 -7.74 3.16
C ALA A 120 -6.29 -8.59 3.87
N ILE A 121 -5.09 -8.01 4.06
CA ILE A 121 -4.01 -8.67 4.78
C ILE A 121 -4.38 -8.86 6.26
N ALA A 122 -4.93 -7.83 6.92
CA ALA A 122 -5.32 -7.92 8.33
C ALA A 122 -6.36 -9.01 8.56
N ILE A 123 -7.42 -9.04 7.75
CA ILE A 123 -8.50 -10.04 7.83
C ILE A 123 -7.94 -11.44 7.53
N ALA A 124 -7.16 -11.60 6.46
CA ALA A 124 -6.60 -12.91 6.11
C ALA A 124 -5.56 -13.41 7.14
N TYR A 125 -4.90 -12.51 7.86
CA TYR A 125 -4.04 -12.91 8.98
C TYR A 125 -4.86 -13.43 10.15
N ASP A 126 -5.96 -12.76 10.50
CA ASP A 126 -6.89 -13.15 11.56
C ASP A 126 -7.52 -14.53 11.28
N MET A 127 -8.06 -14.72 10.07
CA MET A 127 -8.59 -16.01 9.59
C MET A 127 -7.53 -17.13 9.66
N TRP A 128 -6.25 -16.81 9.48
CA TRP A 128 -5.17 -17.78 9.63
C TRP A 128 -4.88 -18.12 11.09
N GLU A 129 -4.91 -17.14 12.00
CA GLU A 129 -4.82 -17.41 13.44
C GLU A 129 -5.98 -18.31 13.90
N ASP A 130 -7.16 -18.17 13.29
CA ASP A 130 -8.35 -19.01 13.50
C ASP A 130 -8.34 -20.35 12.73
N ARG A 131 -7.25 -20.65 12.02
CA ARG A 131 -7.03 -21.91 11.27
C ARG A 131 -8.05 -22.17 10.14
N GLU A 132 -8.55 -21.12 9.50
CA GLU A 132 -9.47 -21.24 8.37
C GLU A 132 -8.77 -21.63 7.06
N PHE A 133 -7.44 -21.53 6.98
CA PHE A 133 -6.67 -21.93 5.80
C PHE A 133 -6.13 -23.35 5.90
N LEU A 134 -6.24 -24.09 4.79
CA LEU A 134 -5.70 -25.45 4.66
C LEU A 134 -4.21 -25.47 4.35
N GLU A 135 -3.69 -24.40 3.74
CA GLU A 135 -2.31 -24.32 3.25
C GLU A 135 -1.53 -23.24 3.98
N GLU A 136 -0.32 -23.61 4.40
CA GLU A 136 0.64 -22.71 5.03
C GLU A 136 1.87 -22.54 4.16
N THR A 137 2.72 -21.59 4.52
CA THR A 137 3.99 -21.37 3.82
C THR A 137 5.09 -21.13 4.82
N GLU A 138 6.21 -21.83 4.67
CA GLU A 138 7.32 -21.75 5.61
C GLU A 138 7.80 -20.31 5.89
N PRO A 139 8.22 -20.01 7.14
CA PRO A 139 8.76 -18.70 7.51
C PRO A 139 9.91 -18.27 6.60
N GLY A 140 9.98 -16.97 6.32
CA GLY A 140 11.02 -16.39 5.47
C GLY A 140 10.76 -16.52 3.97
N ILE A 141 9.89 -17.44 3.54
CA ILE A 141 9.59 -17.69 2.12
C ILE A 141 8.41 -16.83 1.68
N VAL A 142 8.60 -16.07 0.59
CA VAL A 142 7.51 -15.44 -0.16
C VAL A 142 7.44 -16.17 -1.51
N PRO A 143 6.45 -17.06 -1.71
CA PRO A 143 6.40 -17.87 -2.91
C PRO A 143 6.09 -16.98 -4.11
N PRO A 144 6.63 -17.28 -5.30
CA PRO A 144 6.38 -16.49 -6.50
C PRO A 144 4.89 -16.49 -6.86
N MET A 145 4.49 -15.57 -7.74
CA MET A 145 3.15 -15.61 -8.33
C MET A 145 2.96 -16.93 -9.07
N PRO A 146 1.81 -17.62 -8.91
CA PRO A 146 1.53 -18.83 -9.66
C PRO A 146 1.63 -18.55 -11.16
N VAL A 147 2.40 -19.36 -11.88
CA VAL A 147 2.42 -19.32 -13.34
C VAL A 147 1.18 -20.07 -13.82
N PRO A 148 0.30 -19.47 -14.64
CA PRO A 148 -0.83 -20.18 -15.21
C PRO A 148 -0.33 -21.43 -15.94
N GLN A 149 -0.90 -22.61 -15.68
CA GLN A 149 -0.51 -23.79 -16.43
C GLN A 149 -1.04 -23.66 -17.86
N LYS A 150 -0.24 -24.14 -18.82
CA LYS A 150 -0.57 -24.07 -20.24
C LYS A 150 -1.79 -24.97 -20.50
N GLY A 151 -2.98 -24.38 -20.54
CA GLY A 151 -4.25 -25.10 -20.73
C GLY A 151 -5.41 -24.60 -19.88
N ASP A 152 -5.17 -23.76 -18.87
CA ASP A 152 -6.21 -23.24 -17.96
C ASP A 152 -7.03 -22.07 -18.55
N ARG A 153 -7.45 -22.17 -19.82
CA ARG A 153 -8.37 -21.19 -20.46
C ARG A 153 -9.66 -21.86 -20.90
#